data_AF-A0A6P1ETS3-F1
#
_entry.id   AF-A0A6P1ETS3-F1
#
_cell.length_a   1.000
_cell.length_b   1.000
_cell.length_c   1.000
_cell.angle_alpha   90.00
_cell.angle_beta   90.00
_cell.angle_gamma   90.00
#
_symmetry.space_group_name_H-M   'P 1'
#
loop_
_entity.id
_entity.type
_entity.pdbx_description
1 polymer ?
#
loop_
_entity_poly.entity_id
_entity_poly.type
_entity_poly.pdbx_seq_one_letter_code
_entity_poly.pdbx_strand_id
1 'polypeptide(L)' 'MSFNSRRWQVRTIVARVQATAAISTAGLDAAARAGRKLEILRIADGVDAGRIGNEEAVAAFERLAAELGGLPEARLG' A
#
# COMPACT_ATOMS: atom_id res chain seq x y z
N MET A 1 -26.13 16.98 6.06
CA MET A 1 -24.78 16.83 5.47
C MET A 1 -24.65 15.38 5.02
N SER A 2 -24.59 15.14 3.71
CA SER A 2 -24.39 13.79 3.18
C SER A 2 -22.94 13.40 3.44
N PHE A 3 -22.70 12.51 4.41
CA PHE A 3 -21.47 11.75 4.48
C PHE A 3 -21.48 10.80 3.29
N ASN A 4 -21.12 11.32 2.12
CA ASN A 4 -20.68 10.47 1.04
C ASN A 4 -19.28 9.97 1.44
N SER A 5 -19.24 9.13 2.49
CA SER A 5 -18.06 8.35 2.84
C SER A 5 -17.74 7.60 1.56
N ARG A 6 -16.74 8.07 0.81
CA ARG A 6 -16.30 7.40 -0.40
C ARG A 6 -15.83 6.03 0.06
N ARG A 7 -16.75 5.08 -0.03
CA ARG A 7 -16.65 3.84 0.72
C ARG A 7 -15.45 3.11 0.16
N TRP A 8 -14.52 2.77 1.04
CA TRP A 8 -13.43 1.87 0.70
C TRP A 8 -14.04 0.64 0.04
N GLN A 9 -13.61 0.35 -1.17
CA GLN A 9 -13.98 -0.89 -1.82
C GLN A 9 -13.19 -2.02 -1.17
N VAL A 10 -13.79 -3.21 -1.09
CA VAL A 10 -13.14 -4.39 -0.50
C VAL A 10 -11.77 -4.62 -1.15
N ARG A 11 -11.66 -4.48 -2.48
CA ARG A 11 -10.39 -4.59 -3.20
C ARG A 11 -9.31 -3.63 -2.69
N THR A 12 -9.68 -2.40 -2.36
CA THR A 12 -8.75 -1.36 -1.88
C THR A 12 -8.25 -1.69 -0.48
N ILE A 13 -9.13 -2.24 0.38
CA ILE A 13 -8.75 -2.72 1.72
C ILE A 13 -7.78 -3.92 1.58
N VAL A 14 -8.10 -4.88 0.72
CA VAL A 14 -7.25 -6.06 0.49
C VAL A 14 -5.86 -5.66 -0.01
N ALA A 15 -5.79 -4.77 -1.01
CA ALA A 15 -4.51 -4.27 -1.53
C ALA A 15 -3.67 -3.58 -0.44
N ARG A 16 -4.29 -2.77 0.43
CA ARG A 16 -3.62 -2.15 1.57
C ARG A 16 -3.06 -3.18 2.56
N VAL A 17 -3.82 -4.23 2.87
CA VAL A 17 -3.38 -5.32 3.77
C VAL A 17 -2.20 -6.06 3.15
N GLN A 18 -2.27 -6.38 1.85
CA GLN A 18 -1.18 -7.04 1.12
C GLN A 18 0.10 -6.20 1.12
N ALA A 19 0.01 -4.89 0.85
CA ALA A 19 1.15 -3.98 0.93
C ALA A 19 1.74 -3.92 2.35
N THR A 20 0.90 -3.89 3.37
CA THR A 20 1.33 -3.90 4.78
C THR A 20 2.04 -5.20 5.15
N ALA A 21 1.54 -6.34 4.67
CA ALA A 21 2.17 -7.64 4.86
C ALA A 21 3.54 -7.70 4.17
N ALA A 22 3.64 -7.24 2.92
CA ALA A 22 4.90 -7.20 2.17
C ALA A 22 5.97 -6.36 2.90
N ILE A 23 5.62 -5.19 3.44
CA ILE A 23 6.53 -4.37 4.25
C ILE A 23 6.98 -5.09 5.53
N SER A 24 6.08 -5.87 6.12
CA SER A 24 6.35 -6.55 7.40
C SER A 24 7.30 -7.73 7.22
N THR A 25 7.22 -8.42 6.08
CA THR A 25 8.10 -9.56 5.74
C THR A 25 9.37 -9.15 4.99
N ALA A 26 9.43 -7.93 4.45
CA ALA A 26 10.63 -7.42 3.81
C ALA A 26 11.79 -7.24 4.81
N GLY A 27 13.00 -7.60 4.37
CA GLY A 27 14.26 -7.44 5.11
C GLY A 27 14.74 -5.99 5.24
N LEU A 28 13.81 -5.06 5.46
CA LEU A 28 14.08 -3.64 5.65
C LEU A 28 14.61 -3.35 7.05
N ASP A 29 15.50 -2.38 7.15
CA ASP A 29 15.82 -1.76 8.44
C ASP A 29 14.61 -0.98 9.01
N ALA A 30 14.73 -0.52 10.25
CA ALA A 30 13.64 0.15 10.94
C ALA A 30 13.21 1.46 10.25
N ALA A 31 14.16 2.24 9.72
CA ALA A 31 13.89 3.53 9.10
C ALA A 31 13.20 3.35 7.75
N ALA A 32 13.70 2.45 6.91
CA ALA A 32 13.10 2.08 5.64
C ALA A 32 11.69 1.50 5.83
N ARG A 33 11.51 0.61 6.82
CA ARG A 33 10.19 0.07 7.16
C ARG A 33 9.22 1.17 7.59
N ALA A 34 9.66 2.11 8.43
CA ALA A 34 8.83 3.24 8.86
C ALA A 34 8.43 4.11 7.67
N GLY A 35 9.36 4.42 6.77
CA GLY A 35 9.11 5.18 5.54
C GLY A 35 8.01 4.54 4.69
N ARG A 36 8.08 3.23 4.46
CA ARG A 36 7.05 2.50 3.69
C ARG A 36 5.69 2.47 4.39
N LYS A 37 5.65 2.34 5.72
CA LYS A 37 4.40 2.42 6.48
C LYS A 37 3.76 3.81 6.41
N LEU A 38 4.56 4.87 6.47
CA LEU A 38 4.07 6.24 6.28
C LEU A 38 3.50 6.46 4.88
N GLU A 39 4.06 5.81 3.87
CA GLU A 39 3.54 5.86 2.51
C GLU A 39 2.15 5.21 2.40
N ILE A 40 1.94 4.05 3.05
CA ILE A 40 0.61 3.43 3.15
C ILE A 40 -0.40 4.39 3.80
N LEU A 41 -0.01 5.06 4.88
CA LEU A 41 -0.88 6.02 5.57
C LEU A 41 -1.21 7.22 4.69
N ARG A 42 -0.25 7.72 3.91
CA ARG A 42 -0.46 8.84 2.97
C ARG A 42 -1.47 8.49 1.88
N ILE A 43 -1.39 7.28 1.33
CA ILE A 43 -2.35 6.80 0.33
C ILE A 43 -3.75 6.67 0.96
N ALA A 44 -3.83 6.06 2.15
CA ALA A 44 -5.09 5.91 2.87
C ALA A 44 -5.76 7.26 3.19
N ASP A 45 -4.99 8.23 3.67
CA ASP A 45 -5.47 9.60 3.91
C ASP A 45 -5.94 10.27 2.61
N GLY A 46 -5.28 9.98 1.47
CA GLY A 46 -5.74 10.42 0.16
C GLY A 46 -7.13 9.87 -0.22
N VAL A 47 -7.42 8.61 0.09
CA VAL A 47 -8.73 7.99 -0.14
C VAL A 47 -9.77 8.61 0.79
N ASP A 48 -9.46 8.71 2.08
CA ASP A 48 -10.36 9.23 3.10
C ASP A 48 -10.74 10.70 2.86
N ALA A 49 -9.77 11.51 2.41
CA ALA A 49 -9.99 12.90 2.01
C ALA A 49 -10.60 13.04 0.60
N GLY A 50 -10.78 11.95 -0.14
CA GLY A 50 -11.29 11.98 -1.51
C GLY A 50 -10.37 12.68 -2.52
N ARG A 51 -9.06 12.73 -2.25
CA ARG A 51 -8.06 13.24 -3.20
C ARG A 51 -7.72 12.21 -4.27
N ILE A 52 -7.78 10.92 -3.93
CA ILE A 52 -7.58 9.81 -4.87
C ILE A 52 -8.76 8.84 -4.84
N GLY A 53 -8.95 8.14 -5.96
CA GLY A 53 -9.99 7.11 -6.10
C GLY A 53 -9.55 5.74 -5.57
N ASN A 54 -10.51 4.82 -5.42
CA ASN A 54 -10.24 3.44 -5.00
C ASN A 54 -9.29 2.70 -5.98
N GLU A 55 -9.39 2.95 -7.28
CA GLU A 55 -8.53 2.31 -8.31
C GLU A 55 -7.10 2.81 -8.27
N GLU A 56 -6.94 4.12 -8.15
CA GLU A 56 -5.64 4.75 -7.98
C GLU A 56 -4.95 4.27 -6.70
N ALA A 57 -5.72 4.14 -5.60
CA ALA A 57 -5.21 3.60 -4.35
C ALA A 57 -4.82 2.12 -4.46
N VAL A 58 -5.61 1.28 -5.13
CA VAL A 58 -5.26 -0.13 -5.40
C VAL A 58 -3.93 -0.20 -6.15
N ALA A 59 -3.80 0.52 -7.27
CA ALA A 59 -2.59 0.52 -8.06
C ALA A 59 -1.37 1.01 -7.26
N ALA A 60 -1.55 1.99 -6.37
CA ALA A 60 -0.48 2.46 -5.50
C ALA A 60 -0.05 1.41 -4.47
N PHE A 61 -1.00 0.73 -3.81
CA PHE A 61 -0.67 -0.34 -2.87
C PHE A 61 -0.03 -1.55 -3.56
N GLU A 62 -0.50 -1.94 -4.74
CA GLU A 62 0.07 -3.03 -5.52
C GLU A 62 1.51 -2.74 -5.94
N ARG A 63 1.81 -1.50 -6.38
CA ARG A 63 3.19 -1.08 -6.67
C ARG A 63 4.08 -1.19 -5.43
N LEU A 64 3.62 -0.74 -4.27
CA LEU A 64 4.39 -0.87 -3.02
C LEU A 64 4.68 -2.32 -2.65
N ALA A 65 3.71 -3.21 -2.84
CA ALA A 65 3.91 -4.63 -2.61
C ALA A 65 4.89 -5.24 -3.63
N ALA A 66 4.77 -4.88 -4.91
CA ALA A 66 5.62 -5.39 -5.98
C ALA A 66 7.09 -4.95 -5.84
N GLU A 67 7.34 -3.69 -5.46
CA GLU A 67 8.69 -3.18 -5.19
C GLU A 67 9.43 -3.99 -4.10
N LEU A 68 8.68 -4.59 -3.17
CA LEU A 68 9.22 -5.38 -2.07
C LEU A 68 9.26 -6.88 -2.36
N GLY A 69 8.42 -7.36 -3.28
CA GLY A 69 8.40 -8.75 -3.78
C GLY A 69 9.37 -9.01 -4.94
N GLY A 70 9.90 -7.97 -5.59
CA GLY A 70 10.73 -8.04 -6.80
C GLY A 70 12.19 -8.48 -6.64
N LEU A 71 12.60 -9.05 -5.51
CA LEU A 71 13.91 -9.71 -5.36
C LEU A 71 13.72 -11.06 -4.64
N PRO A 72 13.41 -12.13 -5.41
CA PRO A 72 14.34 -13.25 -5.48
C PRO A 72 14.31 -14.00 -6.83
N GLU A 73 14.90 -13.44 -7.90
CA GLU A 73 15.30 -14.23 -9.09
C GLU A 73 16.74 -14.00 -9.55
N ALA A 74 17.50 -13.09 -8.91
CA ALA A 74 18.88 -12.79 -9.28
C ALA A 74 19.97 -13.62 -8.54
N ARG A 75 19.61 -14.73 -7.87
CA ARG A 75 20.56 -15.57 -7.10
C ARG A 75 20.45 -17.07 -7.37
N LEU A 76 20.20 -17.45 -8.62
CA LEU A 76 20.49 -18.80 -9.11
C LEU A 76 21.45 -18.68 -10.30
N GLY A 77 22.69 -18.35 -9.96
CA GLY A 77 23.88 -18.51 -10.79
C GLY A 77 24.88 -19.36 -10.02
#